data_AF-A0A537HH71-F1
#
_entry.id   AF-A0A537HH71-F1
#
_cell.length_a   1.000
_cell.length_b   1.000
_cell.length_c   1.000
_cell.angle_alpha   90.00
_cell.angle_beta   90.00
_cell.angle_gamma   90.00
#
_symmetry.space_group_name_H-M   'P 1'
#
loop_
_entity.id
_entity.type
_entity.pdbx_description
1 polymer ?
#
loop_
_entity_poly.entity_id
_entity_poly.type
_entity_poly.pdbx_seq_one_letter_code
_entity_poly.pdbx_strand_id
1 'polypeptide(L)'
;MSRNEQTSYIFANCKGERAHIISQIERIANVESTTPVTGRFDLVIKLRTNEPSKAYTIMEKIRDIPSITNTQTAISFESIANSSNESDNESPLAFALLKVRGTFDTVLRKLKTIPNFAEAHVIPGAFDILAAFRADSHEELLEKSVEKIGSINGITASETLISYNPPERSERI
;
A
#
# COMPACT_ATOMS: atom_id res chain seq x y z
N MET A 1 -12.30 -6.44 23.06
CA MET A 1 -11.09 -6.77 22.25
C MET A 1 -11.32 -6.16 20.88
N SER A 2 -10.62 -5.08 20.54
CA SER A 2 -10.73 -4.48 19.21
C SER A 2 -10.24 -5.51 18.20
N ARG A 3 -11.11 -5.96 17.31
CA ARG A 3 -10.74 -6.80 16.16
C ARG A 3 -9.84 -5.91 15.33
N ASN A 4 -8.52 -6.10 15.44
CA ASN A 4 -7.60 -5.49 14.50
C ASN A 4 -7.96 -6.14 13.16
N GLU A 5 -8.68 -5.41 12.30
CA GLU A 5 -9.00 -5.89 10.96
C GLU A 5 -7.67 -5.99 10.22
N GLN A 6 -7.07 -7.18 10.22
CA GLN A 6 -5.78 -7.42 9.61
C GLN A 6 -5.92 -7.26 8.09
N THR A 7 -4.99 -6.51 7.51
CA THR A 7 -5.06 -6.02 6.13
C THR A 7 -4.10 -6.80 5.21
N SER A 8 -4.51 -7.08 3.98
CA SER A 8 -3.64 -7.53 2.89
C SER A 8 -3.58 -6.52 1.77
N TYR A 9 -2.52 -6.57 0.96
CA TYR A 9 -2.36 -5.69 -0.19
C TYR A 9 -2.24 -6.48 -1.48
N ILE A 10 -2.75 -5.92 -2.56
CA ILE A 10 -2.50 -6.38 -3.92
C ILE A 10 -1.85 -5.23 -4.68
N PHE A 11 -0.70 -5.50 -5.26
CA PHE A 11 -0.08 -4.63 -6.24
C PHE A 11 -0.52 -5.06 -7.62
N ALA A 12 -0.91 -4.12 -8.48
CA ALA A 12 -1.37 -4.44 -9.83
C ALA A 12 -0.70 -3.56 -10.89
N ASN A 13 -0.49 -4.16 -12.06
CA ASN A 13 -0.24 -3.43 -13.29
C ASN A 13 -1.47 -3.49 -14.18
N CYS A 14 -1.71 -2.43 -14.94
CA CYS A 14 -2.85 -2.37 -15.83
C CYS A 14 -2.61 -1.51 -17.08
N LYS A 15 -3.44 -1.69 -18.10
CA LYS A 15 -3.45 -0.91 -19.35
C LYS A 15 -4.80 -0.20 -19.52
N GLY A 16 -4.80 0.99 -20.12
CA GLY A 16 -6.00 1.80 -20.30
C GLY A 16 -6.25 2.83 -19.20
N GLU A 17 -7.46 3.37 -19.13
CA GLU A 17 -7.82 4.51 -18.27
C GLU A 17 -7.84 4.12 -16.78
N ARG A 18 -6.97 4.74 -15.96
CA ARG A 18 -6.84 4.41 -14.52
C ARG A 18 -8.13 4.64 -13.74
N ALA A 19 -8.78 5.78 -13.93
CA ALA A 19 -10.00 6.14 -13.21
C ALA A 19 -11.11 5.08 -13.38
N HIS A 20 -11.28 4.58 -14.61
CA HIS A 20 -12.24 3.51 -14.89
C HIS A 20 -11.88 2.22 -14.14
N ILE A 21 -10.63 1.78 -14.23
CA ILE A 21 -10.15 0.54 -13.61
C ILE A 21 -10.29 0.60 -12.08
N ILE A 22 -9.88 1.71 -11.46
CA ILE A 22 -10.02 1.97 -10.03
C ILE A 22 -11.49 1.82 -9.63
N SER A 23 -12.41 2.47 -10.36
CA SER A 23 -13.84 2.37 -10.06
C SER A 23 -14.38 0.94 -10.14
N GLN A 24 -13.83 0.09 -11.02
CA GLN A 24 -14.24 -1.31 -11.13
C GLN A 24 -13.74 -2.12 -9.92
N ILE A 25 -12.48 -1.91 -9.52
CA ILE A 25 -11.86 -2.61 -8.40
C ILE A 25 -12.55 -2.24 -7.08
N GLU A 26 -12.88 -0.97 -6.85
CA GLU A 26 -13.51 -0.50 -5.62
C GLU A 26 -14.95 -1.01 -5.42
N ARG A 27 -15.60 -1.51 -6.48
CA ARG A 27 -16.90 -2.19 -6.38
C ARG A 27 -16.79 -3.64 -5.87
N ILE A 28 -15.58 -4.20 -5.80
CA ILE A 28 -15.36 -5.57 -5.33
C ILE A 28 -15.43 -5.58 -3.79
N ALA A 29 -16.31 -6.41 -3.24
CA ALA A 29 -16.45 -6.55 -1.79
C ALA A 29 -15.11 -6.89 -1.09
N ASN A 30 -14.87 -6.23 0.04
CA ASN A 30 -13.64 -6.28 0.84
C ASN A 30 -12.41 -5.60 0.24
N VAL A 31 -12.53 -4.90 -0.89
CA VAL A 31 -11.57 -3.85 -1.25
C VAL A 31 -11.85 -2.65 -0.34
N GLU A 32 -10.83 -2.19 0.39
CA GLU A 32 -10.89 -1.02 1.25
C GLU A 32 -10.56 0.26 0.47
N SER A 33 -9.50 0.22 -0.34
CA SER A 33 -9.09 1.34 -1.18
C SER A 33 -8.24 0.87 -2.35
N THR A 34 -8.20 1.67 -3.43
CA THR A 34 -7.28 1.49 -4.55
C THR A 34 -6.51 2.77 -4.80
N THR A 35 -5.21 2.75 -4.52
CA THR A 35 -4.34 3.90 -4.67
C THR A 35 -3.50 3.78 -5.95
N PRO A 36 -3.69 4.67 -6.95
CA PRO A 36 -2.79 4.77 -8.09
C PRO A 36 -1.42 5.29 -7.64
N VAL A 37 -0.35 4.65 -8.12
CA VAL A 37 1.02 4.94 -7.71
C VAL A 37 1.99 5.00 -8.88
N THR A 38 3.10 5.71 -8.68
CA THR A 38 4.27 5.67 -9.55
C THR A 38 5.16 4.48 -9.20
N GLY A 39 6.05 4.09 -10.13
CA GLY A 39 7.03 3.03 -9.93
C GLY A 39 6.74 1.80 -10.79
N ARG A 40 7.12 0.61 -10.30
CA ARG A 40 6.95 -0.65 -11.06
C ARG A 40 5.51 -1.16 -11.11
N PHE A 41 4.65 -0.64 -10.24
CA PHE A 41 3.22 -0.95 -10.18
C PHE A 41 2.39 0.26 -10.56
N ASP A 42 1.20 0.01 -11.07
CA ASP A 42 0.25 1.07 -11.37
C ASP A 42 -0.69 1.35 -10.19
N LEU A 43 -1.04 0.31 -9.42
CA LEU A 43 -2.01 0.37 -8.33
C LEU A 43 -1.53 -0.39 -7.09
N VAL A 44 -1.84 0.17 -5.91
CA VAL A 44 -1.81 -0.52 -4.61
C VAL A 44 -3.24 -0.65 -4.11
N ILE A 45 -3.70 -1.87 -3.89
CA ILE A 45 -5.08 -2.18 -3.52
C ILE A 45 -5.07 -2.73 -2.09
N LYS A 46 -5.72 -2.03 -1.17
CA LYS A 46 -5.83 -2.43 0.23
C LYS A 46 -7.08 -3.30 0.42
N LEU A 47 -6.95 -4.43 1.08
CA LEU A 47 -8.04 -5.36 1.36
C LEU A 47 -8.36 -5.40 2.85
N ARG A 48 -9.66 -5.40 3.17
CA ARG A 48 -10.18 -5.61 4.53
C ARG A 48 -10.25 -7.10 4.88
N THR A 49 -9.16 -7.82 4.66
CA THR A 49 -9.01 -9.24 5.01
C THR A 49 -7.54 -9.66 5.00
N ASN A 50 -7.17 -10.54 5.93
CA ASN A 50 -5.91 -11.29 5.89
C ASN A 50 -6.11 -12.80 5.78
N GLU A 51 -7.36 -13.28 5.71
CA GLU A 51 -7.63 -14.68 5.39
C GLU A 51 -7.07 -14.98 3.99
N PRO A 52 -6.06 -15.86 3.87
CA PRO A 52 -5.39 -16.08 2.58
C PRO A 52 -6.37 -16.48 1.49
N SER A 53 -7.32 -17.38 1.80
CA SER A 53 -8.36 -17.82 0.88
C SER A 53 -9.20 -16.66 0.34
N LYS A 54 -9.68 -15.76 1.22
CA LYS A 54 -10.46 -14.58 0.80
C LYS A 54 -9.62 -13.61 -0.02
N ALA A 55 -8.39 -13.34 0.41
CA ALA A 55 -7.48 -12.47 -0.33
C ALA A 55 -7.20 -13.01 -1.74
N TYR A 56 -7.03 -14.33 -1.88
CA TYR A 56 -6.89 -14.98 -3.19
C TYR A 56 -8.15 -14.87 -4.05
N THR A 57 -9.35 -15.12 -3.51
CA THR A 57 -10.60 -14.95 -4.25
C THR A 57 -10.81 -13.51 -4.74
N ILE A 58 -10.45 -12.51 -3.92
CA ILE A 58 -10.53 -11.10 -4.33
C ILE A 58 -9.50 -10.81 -5.43
N MET A 59 -8.28 -11.32 -5.27
CA MET A 59 -7.23 -11.19 -6.27
C MET A 59 -7.61 -11.80 -7.63
N GLU A 60 -8.26 -12.96 -7.64
CA GLU A 60 -8.77 -13.59 -8.87
C GLU A 60 -9.78 -12.67 -9.57
N LYS A 61 -10.75 -12.12 -8.83
CA LYS A 61 -11.71 -11.15 -9.39
C LYS A 61 -11.03 -9.90 -9.96
N ILE A 62 -9.98 -9.40 -9.30
CA ILE A 62 -9.20 -8.26 -9.81
C ILE A 62 -8.46 -8.66 -11.08
N ARG A 63 -7.83 -9.84 -11.12
CA ARG A 63 -7.08 -10.34 -12.28
C ARG A 63 -7.98 -10.61 -13.49
N ASP A 64 -9.25 -10.97 -13.27
CA ASP A 64 -10.24 -11.19 -14.34
C ASP A 64 -10.68 -9.89 -15.03
N ILE A 65 -10.36 -8.72 -14.47
CA ILE A 65 -10.59 -7.43 -15.15
C ILE A 65 -9.65 -7.37 -16.37
N PRO A 66 -10.16 -7.26 -17.61
CA PRO A 66 -9.32 -7.37 -18.82
C PRO A 66 -8.15 -6.38 -18.91
N SER A 67 -8.29 -5.24 -18.25
CA SER A 67 -7.28 -4.18 -18.19
C SER A 67 -6.13 -4.48 -17.23
N ILE A 68 -6.28 -5.42 -16.29
CA ILE A 68 -5.23 -5.84 -15.36
C ILE A 68 -4.29 -6.81 -16.07
N THR A 69 -3.01 -6.49 -16.08
CA THR A 69 -1.99 -7.29 -16.79
C THR A 69 -1.14 -8.13 -15.85
N ASN A 70 -1.02 -7.73 -14.59
CA ASN A 70 -0.24 -8.45 -13.59
C ASN A 70 -0.74 -8.11 -12.18
N THR A 71 -0.64 -9.07 -11.27
CA THR A 71 -0.95 -8.86 -9.85
C THR A 71 0.08 -9.55 -8.95
N GLN A 72 0.42 -8.91 -7.84
CA GLN A 72 1.23 -9.48 -6.76
C GLN A 72 0.50 -9.29 -5.43
N THR A 73 0.23 -10.36 -4.71
CA THR A 73 -0.43 -10.31 -3.40
C THR A 73 0.60 -10.30 -2.27
N ALA A 74 0.40 -9.43 -1.29
CA ALA A 74 1.17 -9.33 -0.07
C ALA A 74 0.25 -9.54 1.14
N ILE A 75 0.31 -10.74 1.72
CA ILE A 75 -0.47 -11.11 2.90
C ILE A 75 0.33 -10.72 4.14
N SER A 76 -0.25 -9.86 4.98
CA SER A 76 0.37 -9.46 6.24
C SER A 76 0.21 -10.56 7.29
N PHE A 77 1.32 -10.92 7.93
CA PHE A 77 1.30 -11.83 9.09
C PHE A 77 1.66 -11.14 10.42
N GLU A 78 2.28 -9.97 10.34
CA GLU A 78 2.54 -9.07 11.46
C GLU A 78 2.33 -7.63 10.98
N SER A 79 1.73 -6.78 11.80
CA SER A 79 1.51 -5.37 11.45
C SER A 79 1.54 -4.44 12.65
N ILE A 80 1.88 -3.18 12.38
CA ILE A 80 1.77 -2.06 13.31
C ILE A 80 1.08 -0.90 12.61
N ALA A 81 0.27 -0.14 13.34
CA ALA A 81 -0.37 1.07 12.84
C ALA A 81 -0.30 2.19 13.89
N ASN A 82 -0.40 3.44 13.44
CA ASN A 82 -0.62 4.59 14.30
C ASN A 82 -2.13 4.80 14.49
N SER A 83 -2.58 4.74 15.74
CA SER A 83 -4.00 4.81 16.14
C SER A 83 -4.48 6.23 16.44
N SER A 84 -3.89 7.25 15.82
CA SER A 84 -4.31 8.65 16.01
C SER A 84 -5.55 8.94 15.17
N ASN A 85 -6.68 9.04 15.86
CA ASN A 85 -8.07 8.97 15.40
C ASN A 85 -8.60 10.09 14.47
N GLU A 86 -7.75 10.87 13.77
CA GLU A 86 -8.24 11.98 12.92
C GLU A 86 -7.95 11.85 11.42
N SER A 87 -7.08 10.91 11.01
CA SER A 87 -6.60 10.80 9.61
C SER A 87 -6.88 9.43 8.96
N ASP A 88 -7.77 8.63 9.53
CA ASP A 88 -8.02 7.26 9.04
C ASP A 88 -8.73 7.19 7.68
N ASN A 89 -9.32 8.30 7.24
CA ASN A 89 -9.99 8.38 5.94
C ASN A 89 -9.09 8.87 4.79
N GLU A 90 -7.86 9.30 5.05
CA GLU A 90 -6.95 9.70 3.98
C GLU A 90 -6.12 8.53 3.46
N SER A 91 -6.17 8.38 2.13
CA SER A 91 -5.35 7.39 1.42
C SER A 91 -3.87 7.74 1.57
N PRO A 92 -2.99 6.75 1.80
CA PRO A 92 -1.56 7.00 1.89
C PRO A 92 -1.02 7.73 0.65
N LEU A 93 -0.10 8.68 0.87
CA LEU A 93 0.62 9.35 -0.21
C LEU A 93 1.82 8.55 -0.71
N ALA A 94 2.34 7.61 0.09
CA ALA A 94 3.31 6.65 -0.40
C ALA A 94 3.29 5.32 0.31
N PHE A 95 3.82 4.34 -0.40
CA PHE A 95 4.09 2.99 0.07
C PHE A 95 5.57 2.68 -0.12
N ALA A 96 6.26 2.33 0.94
CA ALA A 96 7.65 1.90 0.90
C ALA A 96 7.72 0.37 1.03
N LEU A 97 8.30 -0.28 0.03
CA LEU A 97 8.67 -1.69 0.03
C LEU A 97 10.11 -1.80 0.51
N LEU A 98 10.33 -2.53 1.60
CA LEU A 98 11.60 -2.53 2.32
C LEU A 98 12.16 -3.95 2.39
N LYS A 99 13.46 -4.06 2.10
CA LYS A 99 14.24 -5.26 2.36
C LYS A 99 14.99 -5.10 3.66
N VAL A 100 14.79 -6.02 4.59
CA VAL A 100 15.27 -5.93 5.97
C VAL A 100 16.28 -7.03 6.26
N ARG A 101 17.35 -6.64 6.96
CA ARG A 101 18.28 -7.55 7.62
C ARG A 101 18.20 -7.34 9.12
N GLY A 102 18.06 -8.44 9.87
CA GLY A 102 17.92 -8.41 11.33
C GLY A 102 16.49 -8.69 11.77
N THR A 103 16.05 -8.09 12.88
CA THR A 103 14.72 -8.35 13.45
C THR A 103 13.68 -7.36 12.92
N PHE A 104 12.54 -7.88 12.45
CA PHE A 104 11.44 -7.05 11.93
C PHE A 104 10.93 -6.08 13.00
N ASP A 105 10.74 -6.54 14.24
CA ASP A 105 10.29 -5.70 15.37
C ASP A 105 11.15 -4.41 15.54
N THR A 106 12.47 -4.51 15.39
CA THR A 106 13.34 -3.33 15.51
C THR A 106 13.07 -2.33 14.39
N VAL A 107 12.88 -2.81 13.16
CA VAL A 107 12.58 -1.95 12.01
C VAL A 107 11.18 -1.37 12.11
N LEU A 108 10.17 -2.17 12.46
CA LEU A 108 8.79 -1.71 12.68
C LEU A 108 8.74 -0.61 13.75
N ARG A 109 9.39 -0.80 14.90
CA ARG A 109 9.46 0.23 15.95
C ARG A 109 10.09 1.53 15.46
N LYS A 110 11.13 1.46 14.64
CA LYS A 110 11.76 2.65 14.04
C LYS A 110 10.86 3.31 13.00
N LEU A 111 10.20 2.54 12.13
CA LEU A 111 9.23 3.07 11.16
C LEU A 111 8.12 3.85 11.85
N LYS A 112 7.61 3.35 12.99
CA LYS A 112 6.60 4.04 13.81
C LYS A 112 7.01 5.42 14.31
N THR A 113 8.32 5.69 14.41
CA THR A 113 8.85 7.00 14.85
C THR A 113 9.01 8.00 13.71
N ILE A 114 8.89 7.57 12.45
CA ILE A 114 8.91 8.48 11.31
C ILE A 114 7.62 9.31 11.35
N PRO A 115 7.70 10.65 11.18
CA PRO A 115 6.50 11.45 10.94
C PRO A 115 5.66 10.83 9.83
N ASN A 116 4.35 11.05 9.83
CA ASN A 116 3.51 10.67 8.70
C ASN A 116 3.39 9.14 8.51
N PHE A 117 3.93 8.33 9.44
CA PHE A 117 3.74 6.88 9.46
C PHE A 117 2.27 6.53 9.71
N ALA A 118 1.67 5.74 8.81
CA ALA A 118 0.30 5.25 8.95
C ALA A 118 0.30 3.80 9.46
N GLU A 119 0.88 2.89 8.69
CA GLU A 119 0.89 1.45 8.97
C GLU A 119 2.11 0.78 8.35
N ALA A 120 2.51 -0.36 8.90
CA ALA A 120 3.48 -1.25 8.28
C ALA A 120 3.12 -2.71 8.51
N HIS A 121 3.43 -3.53 7.52
CA HIS A 121 3.06 -4.92 7.42
C HIS A 121 4.30 -5.72 7.06
N VAL A 122 4.60 -6.75 7.85
CA VAL A 122 5.57 -7.77 7.45
C VAL A 122 4.89 -8.69 6.44
N ILE A 123 5.51 -8.84 5.29
CA ILE A 123 4.97 -9.54 4.13
C ILE A 123 6.01 -10.54 3.59
N PRO A 124 5.57 -11.71 3.09
CA PRO A 124 6.48 -12.63 2.41
C PRO A 124 6.75 -12.15 0.97
N GLY A 125 7.96 -12.40 0.46
CA GLY A 125 8.28 -12.20 -0.96
C GLY A 125 9.65 -11.56 -1.19
N ALA A 126 9.75 -10.75 -2.25
CA ALA A 126 11.00 -10.07 -2.62
C ALA A 126 11.42 -8.99 -1.61
N PHE A 127 10.43 -8.39 -0.96
CA PHE A 127 10.55 -7.42 0.13
C PHE A 127 9.93 -8.02 1.39
N ASP A 128 10.37 -7.54 2.55
CA ASP A 128 10.01 -8.10 3.84
C ASP A 128 8.97 -7.23 4.57
N ILE A 129 8.96 -5.91 4.30
CA ILE A 129 8.01 -4.98 4.92
C ILE A 129 7.40 -4.08 3.84
N LEU A 130 6.09 -3.87 3.93
CA LEU A 130 5.36 -2.78 3.28
C LEU A 130 5.00 -1.74 4.34
N ALA A 131 5.44 -0.49 4.18
CA ALA A 131 5.07 0.62 5.05
C ALA A 131 4.29 1.67 4.26
N ALA A 132 3.22 2.21 4.84
CA ALA A 132 2.40 3.25 4.24
C ALA A 132 2.53 4.57 5.03
N PHE A 133 2.59 5.68 4.32
CA PHE A 133 2.80 7.02 4.87
C PHE A 133 1.73 7.98 4.36
N ARG A 134 1.18 8.81 5.26
CA ARG A 134 0.17 9.85 5.01
C ARG A 134 0.77 11.21 5.30
N ALA A 135 0.72 12.13 4.34
CA ALA A 135 1.23 13.49 4.50
C ALA A 135 0.27 14.47 3.84
N ASP A 136 0.36 15.75 4.19
CA ASP A 136 -0.50 16.79 3.59
C ASP A 136 -0.03 17.14 2.17
N SER A 137 1.23 16.85 1.84
CA SER A 137 1.82 17.10 0.52
C SER A 137 2.93 16.11 0.16
N HIS A 138 3.20 15.98 -1.15
CA HIS A 138 4.33 15.19 -1.66
C HIS A 138 5.69 15.72 -1.22
N GLU A 139 5.84 17.03 -1.06
CA GLU A 139 7.08 17.65 -0.58
C GLU A 139 7.36 17.22 0.86
N GLU A 140 6.35 17.33 1.73
CA GLU A 140 6.46 16.90 3.12
C GLU A 140 6.77 15.41 3.23
N LEU A 141 6.12 14.59 2.40
CA LEU A 141 6.35 13.15 2.34
C LEU A 141 7.82 12.82 2.02
N LEU A 142 8.40 13.47 1.01
CA LEU A 142 9.77 13.24 0.58
C LEU A 142 10.77 13.61 1.68
N GLU A 143 10.68 14.83 2.21
CA GLU A 143 11.60 15.36 3.22
C GLU A 143 11.48 14.62 4.56
N LYS A 144 10.25 14.39 5.03
CA LYS A 144 10.03 13.90 6.40
C LYS A 144 10.00 12.38 6.49
N SER A 145 9.66 11.67 5.41
CA SER A 145 9.44 10.23 5.44
C SER A 145 10.49 9.47 4.63
N VAL A 146 10.62 9.77 3.33
CA VAL A 146 11.45 8.97 2.41
C VAL A 146 12.93 9.02 2.79
N GLU A 147 13.46 10.20 3.11
CA GLU A 147 14.86 10.34 3.55
C GLU A 147 15.15 9.57 4.84
N LYS A 148 14.19 9.57 5.79
CA LYS A 148 14.35 8.89 7.08
C LYS A 148 14.36 7.37 6.95
N ILE A 149 13.58 6.80 6.02
CA ILE A 149 13.59 5.35 5.75
C ILE A 149 15.01 4.89 5.41
N GLY A 150 15.72 5.60 4.53
CA GLY A 150 17.09 5.24 4.12
C GLY A 150 18.10 5.24 5.28
N SER A 151 17.82 5.97 6.36
CA SER A 151 18.68 6.04 7.55
C SER A 151 18.42 4.94 8.60
N ILE A 152 17.37 4.13 8.43
CA ILE A 152 17.05 3.07 9.39
C ILE A 152 18.05 1.92 9.25
N ASN A 153 18.93 1.78 10.24
CA ASN A 153 19.78 0.59 10.39
C ASN A 153 18.92 -0.68 10.40
N GLY A 154 19.19 -1.57 9.46
CA GLY A 154 18.45 -2.80 9.20
C GLY A 154 17.76 -2.80 7.84
N ILE A 155 17.48 -1.65 7.24
CA ILE A 155 16.99 -1.56 5.85
C ILE A 155 18.19 -1.66 4.91
N THR A 156 18.09 -2.58 3.94
CA THR A 156 19.16 -2.88 2.97
C THR A 156 18.80 -2.47 1.55
N ALA A 157 17.51 -2.36 1.26
CA ALA A 157 16.98 -1.79 0.03
C ALA A 157 15.58 -1.22 0.32
N SER A 158 15.20 -0.19 -0.42
CA SER A 158 13.86 0.38 -0.40
C SER A 158 13.40 0.73 -1.82
N GLU A 159 12.11 0.54 -2.07
CA GLU A 159 11.41 1.06 -3.24
C GLU A 159 10.19 1.85 -2.75
N THR A 160 10.11 3.13 -3.12
CA THR A 160 8.99 4.00 -2.72
C THR A 160 8.05 4.19 -3.91
N LEU A 161 6.79 3.80 -3.72
CA LEU A 161 5.69 4.01 -4.65
C LEU A 161 4.93 5.26 -4.19
N ILE A 162 4.89 6.29 -5.01
CA ILE A 162 4.26 7.58 -4.66
C ILE A 162 2.88 7.64 -5.28
N SER A 163 1.85 7.94 -4.50
CA SER A 163 0.51 8.09 -5.03
C SER A 163 0.37 9.35 -5.88
N TYR A 164 -0.54 9.33 -6.84
CA TYR A 164 -0.87 10.50 -7.66
C TYR A 164 -2.34 10.45 -8.03
N ASN A 165 -2.95 11.60 -8.31
CA ASN A 165 -4.32 11.61 -8.81
C ASN A 165 -4.30 11.44 -10.34
N PRO A 166 -4.86 10.35 -10.89
CA PRO A 166 -5.02 10.22 -12.33
C PRO A 166 -5.98 11.31 -12.83
N PRO A 167 -5.78 11.83 -14.05
CA PRO A 167 -6.71 12.80 -14.62
C PRO A 167 -8.12 12.22 -14.61
N GLU A 168 -9.10 13.03 -14.20
CA GLU A 168 -10.51 12.66 -14.27
C GLU A 168 -10.88 12.33 -15.71
N ARG A 169 -11.90 11.49 -15.86
CA ARG A 169 -12.45 11.10 -17.15
C ARG A 169 -12.74 12.37 -17.96
N SER A 170 -11.98 12.59 -19.03
CA SER A 170 -12.38 13.57 -20.03
C SER A 170 -13.65 13.02 -20.67
N GLU A 171 -14.80 13.59 -20.31
CA GLU A 171 -16.04 13.37 -21.03
C GLU A 171 -15.77 13.82 -22.47
N ARG A 172 -15.51 12.86 -23.36
CA ARG A 172 -15.45 13.14 -24.79
C ARG A 172 -16.84 13.60 -25.19
N ILE A 173 -16.95 14.90 -25.48
CA ILE A 173 -18.09 15.56 -26.13
C ILE A 173 -18.27 14.98 -27.53
#